data_AF-A0AAW9J6H3-F1
#
_entry.id   AF-A0AAW9J6H3-F1
#
_cell.length_a   1.000
_cell.length_b   1.000
_cell.length_c   1.000
_cell.angle_alpha   90.00
_cell.angle_beta   90.00
_cell.angle_gamma   90.00
#
_symmetry.space_group_name_H-M   'P 1'
#
loop_
_entity.id
_entity.type
_entity.pdbx_description
1 polymer ?
#
loop_
_entity_poly.entity_id
_entity_poly.type
_entity_poly.pdbx_seq_one_letter_code
_entity_poly.pdbx_strand_id
1 'polypeptide(L)'
;PMMGVVVGGILSSRALAYINLFGKALTPGRGGVISVILVVLLAVFIEKACRKFVPDVLDLFVTPLVTLTLSVLAALFILQPVGGFISDTIGMVVAQTIASDNTFVSVISGAVSGALFLPLVMTGMHQALTPIHADLIATAGYT
;
A
#
# COMPACT_ATOMS: atom_id res chain seq x y z
N PRO A 1 15.53 -1.30 3.65
CA PRO A 1 14.78 -0.21 4.34
C PRO A 1 14.49 1.01 3.43
N MET A 2 15.49 1.63 2.80
CA MET A 2 15.27 2.84 1.98
C MET A 2 14.40 2.62 0.72
N MET A 3 14.56 1.48 0.03
CA MET A 3 13.82 1.20 -1.21
C MET A 3 12.29 1.12 -1.00
N GLY A 4 11.84 0.55 0.12
CA GLY A 4 10.41 0.47 0.44
C GLY A 4 9.76 1.83 0.69
N VAL A 5 10.49 2.76 1.32
CA VAL A 5 10.01 4.13 1.56
C VAL A 5 9.89 4.91 0.25
N VAL A 6 10.89 4.78 -0.64
CA VAL A 6 10.87 5.46 -1.95
C VAL A 6 9.71 4.93 -2.81
N VAL A 7 9.54 3.61 -2.87
CA VAL A 7 8.42 3.01 -3.62
C VAL A 7 7.07 3.40 -3.02
N GLY A 8 6.92 3.36 -1.69
CA GLY A 8 5.69 3.82 -1.02
C GLY A 8 5.39 5.30 -1.28
N GLY A 9 6.42 6.16 -1.28
CA GLY A 9 6.29 7.58 -1.60
C GLY A 9 5.85 7.83 -3.04
N ILE A 10 6.42 7.12 -4.00
CA ILE A 10 6.03 7.22 -5.42
C ILE A 10 4.58 6.77 -5.60
N LEU A 11 4.19 5.64 -5.00
CA LEU A 11 2.85 5.09 -5.11
C LEU A 11 1.78 5.96 -4.43
N SER A 12 2.15 6.78 -3.44
CA SER A 12 1.26 7.71 -2.75
C SER A 12 1.24 9.11 -3.37
N SER A 13 2.01 9.34 -4.43
CA SER A 13 2.14 10.66 -5.04
C SER A 13 0.85 11.08 -5.76
N ARG A 14 0.40 12.31 -5.49
CA ARG A 14 -0.73 12.94 -6.19
C ARG A 14 -0.52 13.06 -7.70
N ALA A 15 0.73 13.02 -8.16
CA ALA A 15 1.06 13.03 -9.58
C ALA A 15 0.43 11.85 -10.34
N LEU A 16 0.20 10.71 -9.67
CA LEU A 16 -0.43 9.54 -10.29
C LEU A 16 -1.88 9.81 -10.72
N ALA A 17 -2.61 10.68 -10.02
CA ALA A 17 -4.00 11.01 -10.34
C ALA A 17 -4.18 11.65 -11.73
N TYR A 18 -3.12 12.25 -12.28
CA TYR A 18 -3.12 12.85 -13.61
C TYR A 18 -2.76 11.86 -14.73
N ILE A 19 -2.41 10.62 -14.38
CA ILE A 19 -2.02 9.57 -15.33
C ILE A 19 -3.23 8.66 -15.55
N ASN A 20 -3.71 8.63 -16.79
CA ASN A 20 -4.77 7.72 -17.22
C ASN A 20 -4.15 6.44 -17.79
N LEU A 21 -4.45 5.30 -17.15
CA LEU A 21 -4.10 3.97 -17.65
C LEU A 21 -5.39 3.21 -17.98
N PHE A 22 -5.47 2.67 -19.19
CA PHE A 22 -6.64 1.89 -19.67
C PHE A 22 -7.98 2.63 -19.51
N GLY A 23 -8.00 3.94 -19.67
CA GLY A 23 -9.22 4.75 -19.56
C GLY A 23 -9.69 5.04 -18.12
N LYS A 24 -8.90 4.68 -17.10
CA LYS A 24 -9.13 5.07 -15.70
C LYS A 24 -7.94 5.85 -15.16
N ALA A 25 -8.22 6.91 -14.40
CA ALA A 25 -7.20 7.62 -13.65
C ALA A 25 -6.64 6.69 -12.57
N LEU A 26 -5.31 6.67 -12.41
CA LEU A 26 -4.70 5.95 -11.30
C LEU A 26 -5.07 6.62 -9.98
N THR A 27 -5.50 5.82 -9.00
CA THR A 27 -5.73 6.31 -7.65
C THR A 27 -4.41 6.27 -6.87
N PRO A 28 -3.88 7.41 -6.40
CA PRO A 28 -2.70 7.42 -5.54
C PRO A 28 -2.92 6.53 -4.31
N GLY A 29 -1.96 5.69 -3.97
CA GLY A 29 -2.02 4.84 -2.78
C GLY A 29 -3.00 3.67 -2.86
N ARG A 30 -3.57 3.36 -4.04
CA ARG A 30 -4.55 2.28 -4.22
C ARG A 30 -4.04 0.96 -3.63
N GLY A 31 -4.87 0.33 -2.79
CA GLY A 31 -4.58 -0.96 -2.15
C GLY A 31 -3.65 -0.94 -0.95
N GLY A 32 -3.36 0.26 -0.41
CA GLY A 32 -2.85 0.47 0.94
C GLY A 32 -1.65 -0.39 1.33
N VAL A 33 -1.59 -0.79 2.61
CA VAL A 33 -0.48 -1.56 3.18
C VAL A 33 -0.31 -2.92 2.48
N ILE A 34 -1.41 -3.56 2.07
CA ILE A 34 -1.38 -4.87 1.42
C ILE A 34 -0.61 -4.80 0.10
N SER A 35 -0.89 -3.78 -0.70
CA SER A 35 -0.17 -3.56 -1.97
C SER A 35 1.30 -3.25 -1.72
N VAL A 36 1.61 -2.41 -0.72
CA VAL A 36 3.00 -2.07 -0.38
C VAL A 36 3.80 -3.31 0.01
N ILE A 37 3.24 -4.21 0.83
CA ILE A 37 3.91 -5.45 1.22
C ILE A 37 4.18 -6.34 0.00
N LEU A 38 3.18 -6.50 -0.89
CA LEU A 38 3.33 -7.27 -2.12
C LEU A 38 4.41 -6.68 -3.04
N VAL A 39 4.44 -5.36 -3.17
CA VAL A 39 5.43 -4.64 -3.98
C VAL A 39 6.84 -4.79 -3.41
N VAL A 40 6.99 -4.68 -2.09
CA VAL A 40 8.30 -4.86 -1.43
C VAL A 40 8.78 -6.30 -1.60
N LEU A 41 7.90 -7.30 -1.47
CA LEU A 41 8.26 -8.70 -1.73
C LEU A 41 8.78 -8.89 -3.16
N LEU A 42 8.04 -8.38 -4.15
CA LEU A 42 8.45 -8.44 -5.56
C LEU A 42 9.77 -7.70 -5.79
N ALA A 43 9.95 -6.52 -5.18
CA ALA A 43 11.19 -5.75 -5.28
C ALA A 43 12.40 -6.51 -4.75
N VAL A 44 12.26 -7.26 -3.65
CA VAL A 44 13.34 -8.10 -3.11
C VAL A 44 13.72 -9.22 -4.08
N PHE A 45 12.74 -9.84 -4.74
CA PHE A 45 13.03 -10.87 -5.76
C PHE A 45 13.77 -10.28 -6.96
N ILE A 46 13.33 -9.12 -7.45
CA ILE A 46 13.98 -8.43 -8.57
C ILE A 46 15.40 -7.99 -8.17
N GLU A 47 15.59 -7.50 -6.94
CA GLU A 47 16.90 -7.06 -6.46
C GLU A 47 17.90 -8.21 -6.41
N LYS A 48 17.49 -9.35 -5.84
CA LYS A 48 18.33 -10.56 -5.81
C LYS A 48 18.67 -11.05 -7.22
N ALA A 49 17.71 -11.01 -8.14
CA ALA A 49 17.95 -11.39 -9.53
C ALA A 49 18.94 -10.43 -10.19
N CYS A 50 18.75 -9.12 -10.05
CA CYS A 50 19.59 -8.11 -10.68
C CYS A 50 21.05 -8.18 -10.18
N ARG A 51 21.26 -8.32 -8.86
CA ARG A 51 22.57 -8.51 -8.24
C ARG A 51 23.35 -9.73 -8.77
N LYS A 52 22.66 -10.75 -9.30
CA LYS A 52 23.31 -11.93 -9.89
C LYS A 52 23.90 -11.67 -11.29
N PHE A 53 23.35 -10.70 -12.02
CA PHE A 53 23.76 -10.39 -13.38
C PHE A 53 24.63 -9.12 -13.48
N VAL A 54 24.52 -8.21 -12.52
CA VAL A 54 25.22 -6.93 -12.54
C VAL A 54 26.61 -7.06 -11.88
N PRO A 55 27.70 -6.58 -12.51
CA PRO A 55 29.03 -6.54 -11.90
C PRO A 55 29.08 -5.60 -10.69
N ASP A 56 29.89 -5.90 -9.67
CA ASP A 56 29.99 -5.14 -8.40
C ASP A 56 30.18 -3.63 -8.59
N VAL A 57 30.90 -3.22 -9.63
CA VAL A 57 31.18 -1.80 -9.93
C VAL A 57 29.93 -1.02 -10.34
N LEU A 58 28.95 -1.71 -10.93
CA LEU A 58 27.70 -1.12 -11.44
C LEU A 58 26.52 -1.36 -10.50
N ASP A 59 26.65 -2.28 -9.53
CA ASP A 59 25.58 -2.67 -8.60
C ASP A 59 25.03 -1.49 -7.79
N LEU A 60 25.89 -0.53 -7.43
CA LEU A 60 25.48 0.66 -6.68
C LEU A 60 24.43 1.52 -7.41
N PHE A 61 24.40 1.49 -8.74
CA PHE A 61 23.52 2.33 -9.56
C PHE A 61 22.47 1.51 -10.31
N VAL A 62 22.88 0.44 -10.98
CA VAL A 62 22.02 -0.32 -11.90
C VAL A 62 20.98 -1.11 -11.13
N THR A 63 21.38 -1.79 -10.06
CA THR A 63 20.47 -2.60 -9.23
C THR A 63 19.33 -1.77 -8.66
N PRO A 64 19.55 -0.66 -7.93
CA PRO A 64 18.43 0.15 -7.43
C PRO A 64 17.57 0.75 -8.55
N LEU A 65 18.15 1.14 -9.68
CA LEU A 65 17.39 1.74 -10.79
C LEU A 65 16.47 0.72 -11.47
N VAL A 66 16.99 -0.46 -11.79
CA VAL A 66 16.23 -1.55 -12.42
C VAL A 66 15.16 -2.08 -11.45
N THR A 67 15.53 -2.30 -10.20
CA THR A 67 14.59 -2.81 -9.19
C THR A 67 13.45 -1.84 -8.94
N LEU A 68 13.73 -0.55 -8.77
CA LEU A 68 12.69 0.46 -8.56
C LEU A 68 11.79 0.57 -9.78
N THR A 69 12.36 0.68 -10.98
CA THR A 69 11.58 0.84 -12.22
C THR A 69 10.64 -0.34 -12.43
N LEU A 70 11.15 -1.57 -12.36
CA LEU A 70 10.32 -2.77 -12.56
C LEU A 70 9.29 -2.95 -11.44
N SER A 71 9.67 -2.67 -10.18
CA SER A 71 8.75 -2.82 -9.05
C SER A 71 7.62 -1.80 -9.08
N VAL A 72 7.89 -0.54 -9.47
CA VAL A 72 6.87 0.49 -9.61
C VAL A 72 5.93 0.18 -10.79
N LEU A 73 6.45 -0.28 -11.92
CA LEU A 73 5.59 -0.70 -13.03
C LEU A 73 4.69 -1.88 -12.63
N ALA A 74 5.26 -2.94 -12.05
CA ALA A 74 4.48 -4.07 -11.54
C ALA A 74 3.47 -3.65 -10.46
N ALA A 75 3.84 -2.68 -9.62
CA ALA A 75 2.97 -2.11 -8.61
C ALA A 75 1.73 -1.49 -9.24
N LEU A 76 1.89 -0.57 -10.19
CA LEU A 76 0.77 0.16 -10.79
C LEU A 76 -0.14 -0.75 -11.62
N PHE A 77 0.44 -1.69 -12.38
CA PHE A 77 -0.32 -2.51 -13.34
C PHE A 77 -1.01 -3.71 -12.71
N ILE A 78 -0.42 -4.32 -11.68
CA ILE A 78 -0.85 -5.63 -11.16
C ILE A 78 -1.11 -5.56 -9.66
N LEU A 79 -0.15 -5.07 -8.86
CA LEU A 79 -0.24 -5.23 -7.41
C LEU A 79 -1.21 -4.25 -6.75
N GLN A 80 -1.31 -3.01 -7.24
CA GLN A 80 -2.31 -2.03 -6.78
C GLN A 80 -3.76 -2.41 -7.09
N PRO A 81 -4.13 -2.91 -8.29
CA PRO A 81 -5.50 -3.35 -8.50
C PRO A 81 -5.85 -4.58 -7.67
N VAL A 82 -4.94 -5.54 -7.55
CA VAL A 82 -5.15 -6.76 -6.73
C VAL A 82 -5.23 -6.41 -5.24
N GLY A 83 -4.23 -5.69 -4.72
CA GLY A 83 -4.22 -5.27 -3.33
C GLY A 83 -5.34 -4.27 -3.02
N GLY A 84 -5.72 -3.44 -3.99
CA GLY A 84 -6.92 -2.59 -3.96
C GLY A 84 -8.17 -3.39 -3.70
N PHE A 85 -8.43 -4.41 -4.52
CA PHE A 85 -9.58 -5.29 -4.33
C PHE A 85 -9.61 -5.95 -2.93
N ILE A 86 -8.45 -6.42 -2.45
CA ILE A 86 -8.35 -7.04 -1.12
C ILE A 86 -8.60 -6.00 -0.01
N SER A 87 -7.99 -4.82 -0.11
CA SER A 87 -8.19 -3.74 0.86
C SER A 87 -9.64 -3.24 0.88
N ASP A 88 -10.26 -3.06 -0.29
CA ASP A 88 -11.64 -2.59 -0.44
C ASP A 88 -12.62 -3.59 0.20
N THR A 89 -12.41 -4.90 -0.02
CA THR A 89 -13.26 -5.95 0.56
C THR A 89 -13.12 -6.05 2.08
N ILE A 90 -11.90 -5.99 2.61
CA ILE A 90 -11.67 -5.96 4.06
C ILE A 90 -12.30 -4.70 4.68
N GLY A 91 -12.09 -3.53 4.06
CA GLY A 91 -12.66 -2.27 4.51
C GLY A 91 -14.19 -2.32 4.56
N MET A 92 -14.82 -2.88 3.52
CA MET A 92 -16.27 -3.06 3.48
C MET A 92 -16.78 -3.96 4.61
N VAL A 93 -16.13 -5.11 4.85
CA VAL A 93 -16.55 -6.04 5.92
C VAL A 93 -16.42 -5.37 7.29
N VAL A 94 -15.32 -4.68 7.56
CA VAL A 94 -15.12 -3.97 8.83
C VAL A 94 -16.16 -2.86 9.00
N ALA A 95 -16.40 -2.05 7.96
CA ALA A 95 -17.40 -0.99 7.98
C ALA A 95 -18.81 -1.53 8.25
N GLN A 96 -19.20 -2.63 7.59
CA GLN A 96 -20.50 -3.28 7.81
C GLN A 96 -20.64 -3.88 9.21
N THR A 97 -19.55 -4.41 9.78
CA THR A 97 -19.58 -5.00 11.12
C THR A 97 -19.69 -3.93 12.20
N ILE A 98 -18.99 -2.79 12.02
CA ILE A 98 -19.08 -1.64 12.92
C ILE A 98 -20.47 -0.98 12.82
N ALA A 99 -21.00 -0.82 11.60
CA ALA A 99 -22.32 -0.21 11.36
C ALA A 99 -23.49 -1.19 11.50
N SER A 100 -23.26 -2.40 12.04
CA SER A 100 -24.30 -3.42 12.17
C SER A 100 -25.39 -2.98 13.15
N ASP A 101 -26.65 -3.23 12.80
CA ASP A 101 -27.83 -2.99 13.68
C ASP A 101 -27.79 -3.82 14.98
N ASN A 102 -26.95 -4.87 15.02
CA ASN A 102 -26.75 -5.66 16.22
C ASN A 102 -25.70 -4.99 17.12
N THR A 103 -26.16 -4.40 18.23
CA THR A 103 -25.32 -3.71 19.21
C THR A 103 -24.15 -4.57 19.71
N PHE A 104 -24.34 -5.88 19.88
CA PHE A 104 -23.26 -6.77 20.34
C PHE A 104 -22.14 -6.87 19.30
N VAL A 105 -22.50 -6.98 18.01
CA VAL A 105 -21.55 -7.08 16.89
C VAL A 105 -20.82 -5.75 16.69
N SER A 106 -21.56 -4.63 16.70
CA SER A 106 -20.99 -3.29 16.57
C SER A 106 -19.98 -2.97 17.68
N VAL A 107 -20.36 -3.23 18.94
CA VAL A 107 -19.50 -2.96 20.11
C VAL A 107 -18.24 -3.83 20.11
N ILE A 108 -18.37 -5.13 19.83
CA ILE A 108 -17.20 -6.02 19.77
C ILE A 108 -16.28 -5.63 18.61
N SER A 109 -16.83 -5.33 17.44
CA SER A 109 -16.03 -4.90 16.29
C SER A 109 -15.25 -3.63 16.61
N GLY A 110 -15.91 -2.62 17.19
CA GLY A 110 -15.25 -1.38 17.61
C GLY A 110 -14.18 -1.63 18.67
N ALA A 111 -14.46 -2.47 19.67
CA ALA A 111 -13.51 -2.82 20.73
C ALA A 111 -12.27 -3.54 20.18
N VAL A 112 -12.45 -4.51 19.26
CA VAL A 112 -11.35 -5.24 18.63
C VAL A 112 -10.52 -4.32 17.74
N SER A 113 -11.17 -3.49 16.91
CA SER A 113 -10.47 -2.50 16.06
C SER A 113 -9.63 -1.52 16.89
N GLY A 114 -10.18 -1.02 18.00
CA GLY A 114 -9.45 -0.15 18.93
C GLY A 114 -8.30 -0.87 19.65
N ALA A 115 -8.53 -2.10 20.10
CA ALA A 115 -7.52 -2.91 20.77
C ALA A 115 -6.32 -3.23 19.87
N LEU A 116 -6.57 -3.56 18.59
CA LEU A 116 -5.52 -3.84 17.60
C LEU A 116 -4.74 -2.59 17.19
N PHE A 117 -5.32 -1.40 17.32
CA PHE A 117 -4.63 -0.16 17.01
C PHE A 117 -3.46 0.12 17.96
N LEU A 118 -3.58 -0.20 19.26
CA LEU A 118 -2.51 0.06 20.24
C LEU A 118 -1.19 -0.68 19.92
N PRO A 119 -1.17 -2.00 19.71
CA PRO A 119 0.04 -2.71 19.27
C PRO A 119 0.60 -2.19 17.94
N LEU A 120 -0.29 -1.79 17.02
CA LEU A 120 0.10 -1.22 15.72
C LEU A 120 0.75 0.17 15.87
N VAL A 121 0.35 0.96 16.87
CA VAL A 121 1.03 2.21 17.24
C VAL A 121 2.37 1.93 17.93
N MET A 122 2.41 0.99 18.88
CA MET A 122 3.64 0.62 19.61
C MET A 122 4.76 0.11 18.69
N THR A 123 4.40 -0.60 17.61
CA THR A 123 5.35 -1.07 16.58
C THR A 123 5.71 0.01 15.55
N GLY A 124 5.13 1.22 15.64
CA GLY A 124 5.36 2.31 14.71
C GLY A 124 4.70 2.14 13.32
N MET A 125 4.05 0.99 13.07
CA MET A 125 3.44 0.69 11.77
C MET A 125 2.28 1.62 11.40
N HIS A 126 1.66 2.29 12.37
CA HIS A 126 0.63 3.31 12.13
C HIS A 126 1.07 4.43 11.18
N GLN A 127 2.37 4.70 11.07
CA GLN A 127 2.89 5.70 10.13
C GLN A 127 2.62 5.33 8.66
N ALA A 128 2.50 4.03 8.36
CA ALA A 128 2.10 3.53 7.04
C ALA A 128 0.61 3.80 6.73
N LEU A 129 -0.19 4.20 7.72
CA LEU A 129 -1.62 4.54 7.55
C LEU A 129 -1.83 6.00 7.14
N THR A 130 -0.83 6.88 7.28
CA THR A 130 -0.94 8.31 6.92
C THR A 130 -1.42 8.54 5.47
N PRO A 131 -0.90 7.83 4.45
CA PRO A 131 -1.41 7.96 3.08
C PRO A 131 -2.84 7.41 2.93
N ILE A 132 -3.19 6.39 3.71
CA ILE A 132 -4.51 5.76 3.70
C ILE A 132 -5.55 6.70 4.30
N HIS A 133 -5.24 7.38 5.40
CA HIS A 133 -6.10 8.42 5.95
C HIS A 133 -6.28 9.59 4.98
N ALA A 134 -5.22 10.01 4.28
CA ALA A 134 -5.35 11.05 3.26
C ALA A 134 -6.29 10.63 2.11
N ASP A 135 -6.28 9.36 1.72
CA ASP A 135 -7.18 8.79 0.71
C ASP A 135 -8.63 8.66 1.22
N LEU A 136 -8.82 8.18 2.46
CA LEU A 136 -10.12 8.15 3.13
C LEU A 136 -10.73 9.54 3.26
N ILE A 137 -9.95 10.55 3.62
CA ILE A 137 -10.41 11.95 3.66
C ILE A 137 -10.82 12.41 2.26
N ALA A 138 -10.04 12.08 1.23
CA ALA A 138 -10.35 12.45 -0.15
C ALA A 138 -11.62 11.77 -0.69
N THR A 139 -11.93 10.56 -0.22
CA THR A 139 -13.04 9.73 -0.73
C THR A 139 -14.32 9.87 0.10
N ALA A 140 -14.20 9.90 1.43
CA ALA A 140 -15.32 9.92 2.37
C ALA A 140 -15.61 11.31 2.96
N GLY A 141 -14.66 12.25 2.92
CA GLY A 141 -14.89 13.64 3.31
C GLY A 141 -15.01 13.91 4.82
N TYR A 142 -14.76 12.92 5.68
CA TYR A 142 -14.77 13.06 7.14
C TYR A 142 -13.36 12.88 7.73
N THR A 143 -13.08 13.59 8.84
CA THR A 143 -11.88 13.39 9.67
C THR A 143 -12.06 12.27 10.67
#